data_AF-A0A328W855-F1
#
_entry.id   AF-A0A328W855-F1
#
_cell.length_a   1.000
_cell.length_b   1.000
_cell.length_c   1.000
_cell.angle_alpha   90.00
_cell.angle_beta   90.00
_cell.angle_gamma   90.00
#
_symmetry.space_group_name_H-M   'P 1'
#
loop_
_entity.id
_entity.type
_entity.pdbx_description
1 polymer ?
#
loop_
_entity_poly.entity_id
_entity_poly.type
_entity_poly.pdbx_seq_one_letter_code
_entity_poly.pdbx_strand_id
1 'polypeptide(L)'
;MKKVLILFLMTIVCGCQSKSENSIPTHLISISLTKIYPRDISNVNKVELLDGSTGERKTIVDERIIQEWLNKIKEIELIPDDNQEQRSGYIFGITLFENEDKILGFIPNEINNIYYKANEAFLEPTRALFEEQFGRKF
;
A
#
# COMPACT_ATOMS: atom_id res chain seq x y z
N MET A 1 23.20 19.72 -59.24
CA MET A 1 24.39 19.87 -58.36
C MET A 1 23.95 19.73 -56.92
N LYS A 2 24.51 18.74 -56.22
CA LYS A 2 24.35 18.48 -54.79
C LYS A 2 24.76 19.71 -53.99
N LYS A 3 24.02 20.07 -52.93
CA LYS A 3 24.55 20.16 -51.56
C LYS A 3 23.40 19.89 -50.58
N VAL A 4 23.43 18.66 -50.08
CA VAL A 4 22.83 18.24 -48.82
C VAL A 4 23.48 19.07 -47.71
N LEU A 5 22.68 19.69 -46.84
CA LEU A 5 23.15 20.17 -45.54
C LEU A 5 22.33 19.49 -44.46
N ILE A 6 22.97 18.53 -43.81
CA ILE A 6 22.50 17.75 -42.68
C ILE A 6 22.90 18.49 -41.39
N LEU A 7 22.05 18.33 -40.35
CA LEU A 7 22.37 18.32 -38.91
C LEU A 7 22.29 19.64 -38.12
N PHE A 8 21.32 19.74 -37.20
CA PHE A 8 21.49 19.67 -35.72
C PHE A 8 20.10 19.88 -35.07
N LEU A 9 19.51 18.86 -34.45
CA LEU A 9 19.63 18.52 -33.02
C LEU A 9 18.81 19.45 -32.09
N MET A 10 17.71 18.92 -31.56
CA MET A 10 17.39 18.92 -30.12
C MET A 10 16.10 18.14 -29.91
N THR A 11 16.26 16.83 -29.74
CA THR A 11 15.29 15.93 -29.13
C THR A 11 15.15 16.31 -27.66
N ILE A 12 14.06 16.99 -27.30
CA ILE A 12 13.66 17.12 -25.90
C ILE A 12 12.97 15.81 -25.52
N VAL A 13 13.77 14.81 -25.15
CA VAL A 13 13.27 13.68 -24.38
C VAL A 13 13.07 14.21 -22.97
N CYS A 14 11.83 14.60 -22.63
CA CYS A 14 11.42 14.74 -21.24
C CYS A 14 11.47 13.34 -20.60
N GLY A 15 12.66 12.94 -20.17
CA GLY A 15 12.81 11.87 -19.20
C GLY A 15 12.38 12.41 -17.85
N CYS A 16 11.11 12.27 -17.49
CA CYS A 16 10.69 12.35 -16.10
C CYS A 16 11.33 11.19 -15.36
N GLN A 17 12.53 11.42 -14.80
CA GLN A 17 13.17 10.50 -13.89
C GLN A 17 12.58 10.77 -12.49
N SER A 18 11.43 10.18 -12.17
CA SER A 18 10.98 10.10 -10.77
C SER A 18 11.77 9.01 -10.07
N LYS A 19 13.03 9.30 -9.72
CA LYS A 19 13.73 8.55 -8.68
C LYS A 19 13.07 8.92 -7.35
N SER A 20 12.11 8.10 -6.93
CA SER A 20 11.69 8.05 -5.53
C SER A 20 12.84 7.40 -4.76
N GLU A 21 13.80 8.21 -4.32
CA GLU A 21 14.86 7.78 -3.42
C GLU A 21 14.29 7.68 -2.00
N ASN A 22 13.48 6.64 -1.77
CA ASN A 22 13.18 6.21 -0.40
C ASN A 22 14.32 5.28 0.00
N SER A 23 15.38 5.85 0.58
CA SER A 23 16.45 5.06 1.18
C SER A 23 15.82 4.15 2.25
N ILE A 24 15.85 2.84 2.02
CA ILE A 24 15.46 1.84 3.01
C ILE A 24 16.34 2.07 4.25
N PRO A 25 15.77 2.33 5.44
CA PRO A 25 16.55 2.54 6.65
C PRO A 25 17.53 1.38 6.87
N THR A 26 18.80 1.70 7.16
CA THR A 26 19.88 0.72 7.36
C THR A 26 19.64 -0.21 8.56
N HIS A 27 18.62 0.07 9.38
CA HIS A 27 18.11 -0.83 10.39
C HIS A 27 16.58 -0.75 10.45
N LEU A 28 15.91 -1.74 9.88
CA LEU A 28 14.45 -1.84 9.95
C LEU A 28 14.05 -2.35 11.34
N ILE A 29 13.23 -1.57 12.04
CA ILE A 29 12.68 -1.93 13.35
C ILE A 29 11.23 -2.39 13.20
N SER A 30 10.77 -3.19 14.15
CA SER A 30 9.35 -3.51 14.28
C SER A 30 8.52 -2.24 14.39
N ILE A 31 7.37 -2.21 13.71
CA ILE A 31 6.50 -1.05 13.68
C ILE A 31 5.02 -1.44 13.51
N SER A 32 4.12 -0.70 14.14
CA SER A 32 2.66 -0.86 14.02
C SER A 32 2.04 0.13 13.04
N LEU A 33 0.80 -0.13 12.57
CA LEU A 33 0.10 0.83 11.70
C LEU A 33 -0.11 2.17 12.38
N THR A 34 -0.42 2.19 13.69
CA THR A 34 -0.54 3.45 14.46
C THR A 34 0.73 4.29 14.38
N LYS A 35 1.91 3.66 14.27
CA LYS A 35 3.19 4.38 14.11
C LYS A 35 3.52 4.74 12.67
N ILE A 36 3.10 3.93 11.69
CA ILE A 36 3.31 4.20 10.27
C ILE A 36 2.38 5.32 9.77
N TYR A 37 1.15 5.35 10.29
CA TYR A 37 0.15 6.32 9.88
C TYR A 37 0.59 7.73 10.30
N PRO A 38 0.64 8.71 9.39
CA PRO A 38 1.25 10.02 9.65
C PRO A 38 0.41 10.95 10.56
N ARG A 39 -0.80 10.53 10.90
CA ARG A 39 -1.80 11.26 11.69
C ARG A 39 -2.39 10.33 12.74
N ASP A 40 -3.52 10.69 13.34
CA ASP A 40 -4.27 9.76 14.17
C ASP A 40 -5.04 8.78 13.29
N ILE A 41 -4.65 7.50 13.30
CA ILE A 41 -5.29 6.44 12.51
C ILE A 41 -6.77 6.25 12.88
N SER A 42 -7.24 6.72 14.04
CA SER A 42 -8.67 6.68 14.36
C SER A 42 -9.51 7.60 13.47
N ASN A 43 -8.90 8.59 12.81
CA ASN A 43 -9.61 9.52 11.92
C ASN A 43 -9.97 8.93 10.56
N VAL A 44 -9.52 7.70 10.26
CA VAL A 44 -9.89 7.00 9.03
C VAL A 44 -11.40 6.85 8.96
N ASN A 45 -12.00 7.41 7.91
CA ASN A 45 -13.45 7.38 7.69
C ASN A 45 -13.85 6.71 6.37
N LYS A 46 -12.87 6.32 5.56
CA LYS A 46 -13.08 5.55 4.34
C LYS A 46 -11.94 4.56 4.13
N VAL A 47 -12.30 3.34 3.74
CA VAL A 47 -11.36 2.27 3.38
C VAL A 47 -11.73 1.76 2.00
N GLU A 48 -10.74 1.71 1.11
CA GLU A 48 -10.88 1.01 -0.17
C GLU A 48 -10.15 -0.34 -0.10
N LEU A 49 -10.86 -1.39 -0.48
CA LEU A 49 -10.34 -2.73 -0.65
C LEU A 49 -10.20 -3.06 -2.13
N LEU A 50 -9.07 -3.63 -2.51
CA LEU A 50 -8.77 -4.11 -3.84
C LEU A 50 -8.47 -5.60 -3.77
N ASP A 51 -9.29 -6.41 -4.44
CA ASP A 51 -8.98 -7.81 -4.68
C ASP A 51 -7.87 -7.90 -5.74
N GLY A 52 -6.68 -8.32 -5.33
CA GLY A 52 -5.52 -8.45 -6.21
C GLY A 52 -5.62 -9.58 -7.24
N SER A 53 -6.57 -10.51 -7.07
CA SER A 53 -6.82 -11.61 -8.02
C SER A 53 -7.70 -11.20 -9.19
N THR A 54 -8.65 -10.29 -8.96
CA THR A 54 -9.68 -9.91 -9.95
C THR A 54 -9.60 -8.44 -10.36
N GLY A 55 -8.99 -7.58 -9.54
CA GLY A 55 -9.02 -6.13 -9.68
C GLY A 55 -10.31 -5.47 -9.17
N GLU A 56 -11.27 -6.23 -8.64
CA GLU A 56 -12.51 -5.70 -8.07
C GLU A 56 -12.22 -4.82 -6.85
N ARG A 57 -12.94 -3.70 -6.73
CA ARG A 57 -12.83 -2.77 -5.59
C ARG A 57 -14.12 -2.71 -4.78
N LYS A 58 -13.97 -2.55 -3.46
CA LYS A 58 -15.05 -2.19 -2.54
C LYS A 58 -14.64 -0.97 -1.73
N THR A 59 -15.61 -0.14 -1.41
CA THR A 59 -15.41 1.03 -0.57
C THR A 59 -16.29 0.89 0.67
N ILE A 60 -15.66 1.04 1.83
CA ILE A 60 -16.32 1.04 3.13
C ILE A 60 -16.32 2.48 3.64
N VAL A 61 -17.49 2.97 4.01
CA VAL A 61 -17.70 4.27 4.68
C VAL A 61 -18.44 4.12 6.01
N ASP A 62 -18.79 2.88 6.38
CA ASP A 62 -19.38 2.58 7.69
C ASP A 62 -18.27 2.65 8.74
N GLU A 63 -18.31 3.71 9.55
CA GLU A 63 -17.34 3.98 10.61
C GLU A 63 -17.21 2.82 11.60
N ARG A 64 -18.32 2.14 11.93
CA ARG A 64 -18.29 1.02 12.88
C ARG A 64 -17.46 -0.12 12.32
N ILE A 65 -17.68 -0.51 11.06
CA ILE A 65 -16.90 -1.57 10.39
C ILE A 65 -15.42 -1.21 10.34
N ILE A 66 -15.11 0.04 9.95
CA ILE A 66 -13.74 0.54 9.84
C ILE A 66 -13.04 0.49 11.20
N GLN A 67 -13.66 1.03 12.25
CA GLN A 67 -13.05 1.10 13.58
C GLN A 67 -12.95 -0.29 14.23
N GLU A 68 -13.94 -1.17 14.06
CA GLU A 68 -13.88 -2.56 14.52
C GLU A 68 -12.70 -3.32 13.89
N TRP A 69 -12.45 -3.12 12.59
CA TRP A 69 -11.32 -3.74 11.91
C TRP A 69 -9.97 -3.11 12.32
N LEU A 70 -9.86 -1.77 12.30
CA LEU A 70 -8.63 -1.07 12.69
C LEU A 70 -8.21 -1.41 14.12
N ASN A 71 -9.15 -1.50 15.06
CA ASN A 71 -8.85 -1.85 16.44
C ASN A 71 -8.24 -3.26 16.59
N LYS A 72 -8.46 -4.17 15.63
CA LYS A 72 -7.85 -5.50 15.64
C LYS A 72 -6.39 -5.47 15.16
N ILE A 73 -6.04 -4.56 14.25
CA ILE A 73 -4.76 -4.62 13.53
C ILE A 73 -3.80 -3.46 13.84
N LYS A 74 -4.29 -2.31 14.31
CA LYS A 74 -3.51 -1.07 14.29
C LYS A 74 -2.29 -1.06 15.20
N GLU A 75 -2.37 -1.80 16.31
CA GLU A 75 -1.29 -1.95 17.30
C GLU A 75 -0.46 -3.22 17.09
N ILE A 76 -0.73 -4.00 16.05
CA ILE A 76 0.08 -5.20 15.76
C ILE A 76 1.46 -4.76 15.30
N GLU A 77 2.47 -5.25 15.99
CA GLU A 77 3.88 -5.07 15.64
C GLU A 77 4.23 -5.92 14.40
N LEU A 78 4.62 -5.24 13.33
CA LEU A 78 5.07 -5.86 12.09
C LEU A 78 6.59 -5.98 12.09
N ILE A 79 7.08 -7.23 12.04
CA ILE A 79 8.51 -7.52 12.03
C ILE A 79 9.01 -7.46 10.58
N PRO A 80 9.98 -6.59 10.25
CA PRO A 80 10.56 -6.55 8.92
C PRO A 80 11.10 -7.91 8.51
N ASP A 81 10.92 -8.26 7.23
CA ASP A 81 11.50 -9.47 6.67
C ASP A 81 13.00 -9.29 6.48
N ASP A 82 13.77 -10.34 6.75
CA ASP A 82 15.22 -10.32 6.49
C ASP A 82 15.49 -10.25 4.98
N ASN A 83 14.55 -10.77 4.16
CA ASN A 83 14.59 -10.64 2.71
C ASN A 83 13.69 -9.49 2.22
N GLN A 84 14.32 -8.37 1.84
CA GLN A 84 13.68 -7.18 1.25
C GLN A 84 13.69 -7.17 -0.29
N GLU A 85 13.97 -8.30 -0.95
CA GLU A 85 13.85 -8.39 -2.40
C GLU A 85 12.41 -8.10 -2.85
N GLN A 86 12.29 -7.42 -3.99
CA GLN A 86 11.00 -7.04 -4.56
C GLN A 86 10.13 -8.27 -4.84
N ARG A 87 8.86 -8.19 -4.44
CA ARG A 87 7.86 -9.25 -4.64
C ARG A 87 6.80 -8.76 -5.62
N SER A 88 6.18 -9.70 -6.33
CA SER A 88 5.11 -9.41 -7.28
C SER A 88 3.84 -10.16 -6.91
N GLY A 89 2.70 -9.50 -7.11
CA GLY A 89 1.39 -10.04 -6.79
C GLY A 89 1.03 -9.89 -5.30
N TYR A 90 -0.26 -9.79 -5.05
CA TYR A 90 -0.87 -9.73 -3.72
C TYR A 90 -2.35 -10.12 -3.84
N ILE A 91 -2.96 -10.53 -2.73
CA ILE A 91 -4.40 -10.83 -2.69
C ILE A 91 -5.19 -9.65 -2.13
N PHE A 92 -4.65 -8.98 -1.13
CA PHE A 92 -5.34 -7.95 -0.38
C PHE A 92 -4.66 -6.59 -0.58
N GLY A 93 -5.26 -5.69 -1.35
CA GLY A 93 -4.86 -4.29 -1.43
C GLY A 93 -5.76 -3.42 -0.55
N ILE A 94 -5.18 -2.59 0.30
CA ILE A 94 -5.92 -1.74 1.23
C ILE A 94 -5.48 -0.29 1.07
N THR A 95 -6.43 0.64 1.04
CA THR A 95 -6.15 2.08 1.11
C THR A 95 -7.02 2.75 2.16
N LEU A 96 -6.38 3.50 3.06
CA LEU A 96 -7.00 4.27 4.13
C LEU A 96 -7.11 5.74 3.75
N PHE A 97 -8.25 6.35 4.04
CA PHE A 97 -8.55 7.73 3.73
C PHE A 97 -9.03 8.50 4.97
N GLU A 98 -8.69 9.78 5.01
CA GLU A 98 -9.37 10.78 5.82
C GLU A 98 -10.14 11.71 4.87
N ASN A 99 -11.46 11.61 4.88
CA ASN A 99 -12.34 12.22 3.89
C ASN A 99 -11.99 11.73 2.47
N GLU A 100 -11.59 12.65 1.59
CA GLU A 100 -11.15 12.34 0.21
C GLU A 100 -9.63 12.18 0.08
N ASP A 101 -8.88 12.47 1.14
CA ASP A 101 -7.43 12.38 1.11
C ASP A 101 -6.98 10.92 1.31
N LYS A 102 -6.27 10.39 0.32
CA LYS A 102 -5.56 9.11 0.45
C LYS A 102 -4.37 9.29 1.39
N ILE A 103 -4.39 8.59 2.53
CA ILE A 103 -3.35 8.73 3.55
C ILE A 103 -2.34 7.59 3.50
N LEU A 104 -2.80 6.34 3.43
CA LEU A 104 -1.91 5.16 3.44
C LEU A 104 -2.47 4.06 2.55
N GLY A 105 -1.66 3.55 1.63
CA GLY A 105 -1.97 2.36 0.84
C GLY A 105 -0.96 1.26 1.14
N PHE A 106 -1.43 0.02 1.29
CA PHE A 106 -0.58 -1.10 1.65
C PHE A 106 -1.18 -2.47 1.27
N ILE A 107 -0.35 -3.50 1.36
CA ILE A 107 -0.74 -4.91 1.36
C ILE A 107 -0.25 -5.54 2.68
N PRO A 108 -0.80 -6.67 3.15
CA PRO A 108 -0.52 -7.17 4.50
C PRO A 108 0.95 -7.42 4.85
N ASN A 109 1.78 -7.68 3.85
CA ASN A 109 3.22 -7.94 4.01
C ASN A 109 4.11 -6.86 3.40
N GLU A 110 3.56 -5.73 2.95
CA GLU A 110 4.34 -4.62 2.40
C GLU A 110 3.67 -3.27 2.67
N ILE A 111 4.40 -2.39 3.36
CA ILE A 111 3.97 -1.01 3.66
C ILE A 111 5.14 -0.08 3.38
N ASN A 112 4.92 0.98 2.60
CA ASN A 112 5.95 1.96 2.22
C ASN A 112 7.22 1.30 1.62
N ASN A 113 7.05 0.29 0.76
CA ASN A 113 8.13 -0.49 0.14
C ASN A 113 9.04 -1.26 1.13
N ILE A 114 8.55 -1.51 2.35
CA ILE A 114 9.21 -2.37 3.33
C ILE A 114 8.40 -3.65 3.44
N TYR A 115 9.05 -4.80 3.25
CA TYR A 115 8.44 -6.11 3.42
C TYR A 115 8.47 -6.56 4.88
N TYR A 116 7.38 -7.17 5.32
CA TYR A 116 7.24 -7.71 6.66
C TYR A 116 7.01 -9.22 6.61
N LYS A 117 7.42 -9.91 7.68
CA LYS A 117 7.14 -11.34 7.86
C LYS A 117 5.62 -11.55 7.92
N ALA A 118 5.17 -12.69 7.40
CA ALA A 118 3.76 -13.06 7.50
C ALA A 118 3.31 -13.06 8.97
N ASN A 119 2.19 -12.41 9.24
CA ASN A 119 1.65 -12.26 10.58
C ASN A 119 0.16 -12.61 10.55
N GLU A 120 -0.20 -13.80 11.03
CA GLU A 120 -1.58 -14.29 11.02
C GLU A 120 -2.52 -13.41 11.85
N ALA A 121 -2.04 -12.79 12.94
CA ALA A 121 -2.85 -11.87 13.72
C ALA A 121 -3.25 -10.61 12.92
N PHE A 122 -2.45 -10.24 11.92
CA PHE A 122 -2.77 -9.15 10.98
C PHE A 122 -3.59 -9.66 9.78
N LEU A 123 -3.23 -10.84 9.26
CA LEU A 123 -3.82 -11.40 8.04
C LEU A 123 -5.26 -11.85 8.24
N GLU A 124 -5.57 -12.56 9.32
CA GLU A 124 -6.90 -13.13 9.56
C GLU A 124 -8.02 -12.07 9.67
N PRO A 125 -7.89 -11.00 10.48
CA PRO A 125 -8.91 -9.95 10.51
C PRO A 125 -9.01 -9.20 9.17
N THR A 126 -7.92 -9.11 8.40
CA THR A 126 -7.93 -8.52 7.06
C THR A 126 -8.68 -9.41 6.08
N ARG A 127 -8.41 -10.73 6.07
CA ARG A 127 -9.13 -11.71 5.26
C ARG A 127 -10.62 -11.68 5.58
N ALA A 128 -10.99 -11.72 6.86
CA ALA A 128 -12.38 -11.66 7.29
C ALA A 128 -13.10 -10.41 6.77
N LEU A 129 -12.45 -9.24 6.80
CA LEU A 129 -13.00 -8.01 6.23
C LEU A 129 -13.25 -8.17 4.72
N PHE A 130 -12.28 -8.72 3.98
CA PHE A 130 -12.47 -8.98 2.54
C PHE A 130 -13.61 -9.96 2.28
N GLU A 131 -13.68 -11.06 3.02
CA GLU A 131 -14.74 -12.05 2.83
C GLU A 131 -16.13 -11.46 3.07
N GLU A 132 -16.27 -10.63 4.11
CA GLU A 132 -17.50 -9.92 4.44
C GLU A 132 -17.89 -8.94 3.31
N GLN A 133 -16.97 -8.08 2.86
CA GLN A 133 -17.28 -7.02 1.90
C GLN A 133 -17.46 -7.51 0.46
N PHE A 134 -16.82 -8.61 0.08
CA PHE A 134 -16.94 -9.21 -1.25
C PHE A 134 -17.93 -10.38 -1.31
N GLY A 135 -18.37 -10.91 -0.16
CA GLY A 135 -19.32 -12.02 -0.10
C GLY A 135 -18.77 -13.35 -0.63
N ARG A 136 -17.44 -13.55 -0.59
CA ARG A 136 -16.76 -14.77 -1.05
C ARG A 136 -15.51 -15.05 -0.21
N LYS A 137 -15.03 -16.29 -0.23
CA LYS A 137 -13.80 -16.68 0.47
C LYS A 137 -12.54 -16.25 -0.27
N PHE A 138 -11.47 -16.01 0.49
CA PHE A 138 -10.13 -15.67 0.00
C PHE A 138 -9.06 -16.58 0.58
#